data_AF-A0A382FCK2-F1
#
_entry.id   AF-A0A382FCK2-F1
#
_cell.length_a   1.000
_cell.length_b   1.000
_cell.length_c   1.000
_cell.angle_alpha   90.00
_cell.angle_beta   90.00
_cell.angle_gamma   90.00
#
_symmetry.space_group_name_H-M   'P 1'
#
loop_
_entity.id
_entity.type
_entity.pdbx_description
1 polymer ?
#
loop_
_entity_poly.entity_id
_entity_poly.type
_entity_poly.pdbx_seq_one_letter_code
_entity_poly.pdbx_strand_id
1 'polypeptide(L)'
;MSNIDVDLMAHLMRRAGFGATRKRINELAAQGYENSVEELFKAVENPNRLSDNLIRRYHPEYSGMMGNQSPGANWMYRMVSTDAPLREK
;
A
#
# COMPACT_ATOMS: atom_id res chain seq x y z
N MET A 1 19.82 13.07 -9.21
CA MET A 1 19.42 11.96 -8.33
C MET A 1 20.57 10.99 -8.24
N SER A 2 21.03 10.68 -7.03
CA SER A 2 22.05 9.65 -6.83
C SER A 2 21.41 8.26 -6.87
N ASN A 3 22.18 7.21 -7.15
CA ASN A 3 21.69 5.83 -7.00
C ASN A 3 21.27 5.53 -5.54
N ILE A 4 21.91 6.18 -4.57
CA ILE A 4 21.63 6.02 -3.14
C ILE A 4 20.20 6.45 -2.82
N ASP A 5 19.73 7.57 -3.37
CA ASP A 5 18.35 8.07 -3.15
C ASP A 5 17.32 7.05 -3.64
N VAL A 6 17.59 6.42 -4.79
CA VAL A 6 16.71 5.43 -5.39
C VAL A 6 16.68 4.15 -4.57
N ASP A 7 17.84 3.69 -4.10
CA ASP A 7 17.95 2.50 -3.27
C ASP A 7 17.28 2.68 -1.91
N LEU A 8 17.45 3.86 -1.30
CA LEU A 8 16.79 4.24 -0.06
C LEU A 8 15.27 4.30 -0.24
N MET A 9 14.79 4.91 -1.32
CA MET A 9 13.36 4.97 -1.63
C MET A 9 12.78 3.58 -1.90
N ALA A 10 13.51 2.73 -2.62
CA ALA A 10 13.10 1.35 -2.86
C ALA A 10 13.01 0.55 -1.54
N HIS A 11 13.95 0.78 -0.61
CA HIS A 11 13.91 0.19 0.72
C HIS A 11 12.68 0.65 1.51
N LEU A 12 12.40 1.96 1.54
CA LEU A 12 11.22 2.52 2.20
C LEU A 12 9.94 1.86 1.70
N MET A 13 9.73 1.81 0.38
CA MET A 13 8.49 1.26 -0.20
C MET A 13 8.30 -0.23 0.09
N ARG A 14 9.38 -1.01 0.20
CA ARG A 14 9.32 -2.44 0.62
C ARG A 14 9.06 -2.62 2.11
N ARG A 15 9.33 -1.61 2.94
CA ARG A 15 9.04 -1.63 4.38
C ARG A 15 7.64 -1.13 4.70
N ALA A 16 7.19 -0.12 3.96
CA ALA A 16 5.85 0.44 4.08
C ALA A 16 4.78 -0.52 3.55
N GLY A 17 4.99 -1.15 2.39
CA GLY A 17 4.06 -2.11 1.77
C GLY A 17 4.79 -3.17 0.95
N PHE A 18 4.23 -3.56 -0.20
CA PHE A 18 4.82 -4.58 -1.09
C PHE A 18 5.94 -4.04 -2.00
N GLY A 19 6.33 -2.78 -1.85
CA GLY A 19 7.24 -2.10 -2.78
C GLY A 19 6.50 -1.25 -3.80
N ALA A 20 7.23 -0.87 -4.85
CA ALA A 20 6.71 -0.04 -5.94
C ALA A 20 7.46 -0.35 -7.24
N THR A 21 6.88 0.05 -8.38
CA THR A 21 7.54 -0.08 -9.68
C THR A 21 8.78 0.82 -9.75
N ARG A 22 9.77 0.46 -10.58
CA ARG A 22 10.99 1.29 -10.74
C ARG A 22 10.67 2.73 -11.14
N LYS A 23 9.66 2.93 -11.99
CA LYS A 23 9.17 4.26 -12.37
C LYS A 23 8.72 5.06 -11.14
N ARG A 24 7.85 4.48 -10.31
CA ARG A 24 7.34 5.14 -9.09
C ARG A 24 8.46 5.40 -8.07
N ILE A 25 9.41 4.48 -7.91
CA ILE A 25 10.57 4.70 -7.03
C ILE A 25 11.38 5.90 -7.51
N ASN A 26 11.60 6.05 -8.83
CA ASN A 26 12.33 7.19 -9.37
C ASN A 26 11.56 8.51 -9.14
N GLU A 27 10.23 8.52 -9.29
CA GLU A 27 9.38 9.69 -9.02
C GLU A 27 9.48 10.12 -7.55
N LEU A 28 9.34 9.17 -6.62
CA LEU A 28 9.44 9.43 -5.18
C LEU A 28 10.86 9.89 -4.78
N ALA A 29 11.89 9.28 -5.35
CA ALA A 29 13.27 9.70 -5.10
C ALA A 29 13.55 11.11 -5.65
N ALA A 30 12.90 11.53 -6.74
CA ALA A 30 12.97 12.89 -7.24
C ALA A 30 12.22 13.89 -6.33
N GLN A 31 11.15 13.44 -5.69
CA GLN A 31 10.37 14.20 -4.72
C GLN A 31 11.08 14.40 -3.37
N GLY A 32 12.01 13.51 -3.03
CA GLY A 32 12.75 13.53 -1.77
C GLY A 32 12.17 12.59 -0.72
N TYR A 33 13.04 12.11 0.16
CA TYR A 33 12.70 11.07 1.14
C TYR A 33 11.68 11.57 2.17
N GLU A 34 11.93 12.72 2.79
CA GLU A 34 11.10 13.30 3.84
C GLU A 34 9.69 13.59 3.34
N ASN A 35 9.57 14.15 2.14
CA ASN A 35 8.29 14.42 1.51
C ASN A 35 7.51 13.14 1.23
N SER A 36 8.19 12.09 0.76
CA SER A 36 7.57 10.79 0.50
C SER A 36 7.10 10.12 1.79
N VAL A 37 7.86 10.26 2.89
CA VAL A 37 7.46 9.76 4.22
C VAL A 37 6.23 10.51 4.73
N GLU A 38 6.20 11.84 4.58
CA GLU A 38 5.06 12.67 4.98
C GLU A 38 3.79 12.30 4.20
N GLU A 39 3.89 12.03 2.89
CA GLU A 39 2.76 11.54 2.09
C GLU A 39 2.22 10.21 2.61
N LEU A 40 3.10 9.27 2.98
CA LEU A 40 2.68 8.00 3.55
C LEU A 40 1.89 8.18 4.85
N PHE A 41 2.28 9.14 5.70
CA PHE A 41 1.53 9.46 6.92
C PHE A 41 0.19 10.13 6.63
N LYS A 42 0.13 11.07 5.68
CA LYS A 42 -1.13 11.71 5.27
C LYS A 42 -2.14 10.70 4.72
N ALA A 43 -1.67 9.71 3.96
CA ALA A 43 -2.53 8.65 3.43
C ALA A 43 -3.20 7.82 4.54
N VAL A 44 -2.55 7.67 5.72
CA VAL A 44 -3.14 6.93 6.86
C VAL A 44 -4.42 7.59 7.36
N GLU A 45 -4.46 8.92 7.40
CA GLU A 45 -5.60 9.70 7.89
C GLU A 45 -6.82 9.53 6.97
N ASN A 46 -6.61 9.54 5.66
CA ASN A 46 -7.66 9.39 4.67
C ASN A 46 -7.22 8.48 3.51
N PRO A 47 -7.28 7.15 3.70
CA PRO A 47 -6.79 6.20 2.71
C PRO A 47 -7.72 6.13 1.51
N ASN A 48 -7.14 6.21 0.31
CA ASN A 48 -7.84 5.87 -0.92
C ASN A 48 -7.64 4.39 -1.22
N ARG A 49 -8.74 3.63 -1.25
CA ARG A 49 -8.74 2.21 -1.60
C ARG A 49 -10.04 1.81 -2.26
N LEU A 50 -10.05 0.64 -2.89
CA LEU A 50 -11.29 0.10 -3.46
C LEU A 50 -12.33 -0.11 -2.35
N SER A 51 -13.59 0.23 -2.65
CA SER A 51 -14.69 0.13 -1.71
C SER A 51 -14.89 -1.30 -1.21
N ASP A 52 -15.12 -1.47 0.09
CA ASP A 52 -15.47 -2.79 0.67
C ASP A 52 -16.79 -3.36 0.11
N ASN A 53 -17.60 -2.55 -0.57
CA ASN A 53 -18.82 -3.01 -1.23
C ASN A 53 -18.53 -3.98 -2.38
N LEU A 54 -17.39 -3.84 -3.07
CA LEU A 54 -17.03 -4.75 -4.16
C LEU A 54 -16.69 -6.14 -3.65
N ILE A 55 -15.83 -6.24 -2.63
CA ILE A 55 -15.49 -7.54 -2.03
C ILE A 55 -16.71 -8.19 -1.38
N ARG A 56 -17.59 -7.42 -0.72
CA ARG A 56 -18.86 -7.95 -0.18
C ARG A 56 -19.78 -8.52 -1.25
N ARG A 57 -19.80 -7.91 -2.44
CA ARG A 57 -20.67 -8.32 -3.54
C ARG A 57 -20.14 -9.53 -4.29
N TYR A 58 -18.84 -9.55 -4.60
CA TYR A 58 -18.25 -10.55 -5.49
C TYR A 58 -17.53 -11.69 -4.76
N HIS A 59 -17.08 -11.46 -3.52
CA HIS A 59 -16.38 -12.44 -2.69
C HIS A 59 -16.90 -12.40 -1.24
N PRO A 60 -18.20 -12.71 -1.03
CA PRO A 60 -18.83 -12.61 0.28
C PRO A 60 -18.12 -13.48 1.33
N GLU A 61 -17.56 -14.62 0.97
CA GLU A 61 -16.77 -15.51 1.83
C GLU A 61 -15.51 -14.84 2.39
N TYR A 62 -14.80 -14.07 1.57
CA TYR A 62 -13.62 -13.31 2.00
C TYR A 62 -14.05 -12.12 2.86
N SER A 63 -15.13 -11.42 2.48
CA SER A 63 -15.63 -10.29 3.27
C SER A 63 -16.21 -10.71 4.63
N GLY A 64 -16.81 -11.90 4.70
CA GLY A 64 -17.39 -12.50 5.90
C GLY A 64 -16.39 -13.30 6.71
N MET A 65 -15.12 -13.34 6.31
CA MET A 65 -14.04 -14.06 7.00
C MET A 65 -14.33 -15.55 7.19
N MET A 66 -15.08 -16.16 6.26
CA MET A 66 -15.54 -17.53 6.38
C MET A 66 -14.47 -18.50 5.87
N GLY A 67 -13.82 -19.21 6.78
CA GLY A 67 -12.77 -20.18 6.47
C GLY A 67 -11.35 -19.65 6.62
N ASN A 68 -10.39 -20.57 6.72
CA ASN A 68 -9.03 -20.25 7.17
C ASN A 68 -8.27 -19.25 6.29
N GLN A 69 -8.56 -19.20 4.99
CA GLN A 69 -7.85 -18.33 4.03
C GLN A 69 -8.54 -16.96 3.83
N SER A 70 -9.78 -16.83 4.28
CA SER A 70 -10.63 -15.65 4.01
C SER A 70 -10.12 -14.36 4.66
N PRO A 71 -9.61 -14.37 5.91
CA PRO A 71 -8.98 -13.19 6.50
C PRO A 71 -7.77 -12.69 5.71
N GLY A 72 -6.92 -13.60 5.24
CA GLY A 72 -5.77 -13.26 4.41
C GLY A 72 -6.19 -12.66 3.07
N ALA A 73 -7.19 -13.24 2.41
CA ALA A 73 -7.73 -12.73 1.15
C ALA A 73 -8.38 -11.34 1.31
N ASN A 74 -9.12 -11.11 2.39
CA ASN A 74 -9.69 -9.80 2.69
C ASN A 74 -8.60 -8.75 2.93
N TRP A 75 -7.60 -9.07 3.75
CA TRP A 75 -6.47 -8.19 4.00
C TRP A 75 -5.71 -7.86 2.72
N MET A 76 -5.43 -8.87 1.88
CA MET A 76 -4.79 -8.69 0.57
C MET A 76 -5.59 -7.73 -0.31
N TYR A 77 -6.92 -7.85 -0.38
CA TYR A 77 -7.77 -6.92 -1.13
C TYR A 77 -7.58 -5.46 -0.69
N ARG A 78 -7.44 -5.21 0.62
CA ARG A 78 -7.18 -3.87 1.16
C ARG A 78 -5.77 -3.41 0.79
N MET A 79 -4.77 -4.25 1.02
CA MET A 79 -3.36 -3.93 0.79
C MET A 79 -3.02 -3.63 -0.69
N VAL A 80 -3.64 -4.34 -1.65
CA VAL A 80 -3.34 -4.14 -3.08
C VAL A 80 -4.02 -2.90 -3.67
N SER A 81 -5.07 -2.41 -3.01
CA SER A 81 -5.87 -1.29 -3.51
C SER A 81 -5.62 0.02 -2.77
N THR A 82 -4.98 -0.02 -1.60
CA THR A 82 -4.72 1.15 -0.76
C THR A 82 -3.51 1.95 -1.23
N ASP A 83 -3.56 3.27 -1.03
CA ASP A 83 -2.39 4.15 -1.04
C ASP A 83 -1.77 4.33 0.36
N ALA A 84 -2.40 3.80 1.40
CA ALA A 84 -2.00 3.93 2.80
C ALA A 84 -1.51 2.58 3.39
N PRO A 85 -0.40 2.02 2.89
CA PRO A 85 0.04 0.69 3.31
C PRO A 85 0.44 0.63 4.79
N LEU A 86 0.80 1.75 5.41
CA LEU A 86 1.13 1.84 6.83
C LEU A 86 -0.08 1.62 7.76
N ARG A 87 -1.30 1.89 7.30
CA ARG A 87 -2.53 1.67 8.07
C ARG A 87 -2.96 0.20 8.04
N GLU A 88 -2.67 -0.47 6.95
CA GLU A 88 -3.14 -1.82 6.67
C GLU A 88 -2.23 -2.92 7.25
N LYS A 89 -0.98 -2.55 7.57
CA LYS A 89 0.03 -3.42 8.17
C LYS A 89 -0.10 -3.47 9.69
#